data_AF-E8U3A6-F1
#
_entry.id   AF-E8U3A6-F1
#
_cell.length_a   1.000
_cell.length_b   1.000
_cell.length_c   1.000
_cell.angle_alpha   90.00
_cell.angle_beta   90.00
_cell.angle_gamma   90.00
#
_symmetry.space_group_name_H-M   'P 1'
#
loop_
_entity.id
_entity.type
_entity.pdbx_description
1 polymer ?
#
loop_
_entity_poly.entity_id
_entity_poly.type
_entity_poly.pdbx_seq_one_letter_code
_entity_poly.pdbx_strand_id
1 'polypeptide(L)'
;MSGLSAGLRALRAQRGTEDAEQDAPEPTPATPAPRVTRPAEPAVPAARPEARETFSTKLKPSLRLGLKRHMLALEEDLGHRVRLEDVMEALIARYLSDDTFRATVDGDLPR
;
A
#
# COMPACT_ATOMS: atom_id res chain seq x y z
N MET A 1 -14.15 3.45 20.05
CA MET A 1 -14.02 3.45 18.58
C MET A 1 -12.96 2.43 18.17
N SER A 2 -13.32 1.16 17.97
CA SER A 2 -12.34 0.05 17.79
C SER A 2 -12.68 -0.88 16.61
N GLY A 3 -13.32 -0.36 15.56
CA GLY A 3 -13.63 -1.14 14.35
C GLY A 3 -12.45 -1.31 13.39
N LEU A 4 -11.60 -0.28 13.26
CA LEU A 4 -10.52 -0.24 12.27
C LEU A 4 -9.40 -1.24 12.59
N SER A 5 -9.08 -1.39 13.88
CA SER A 5 -8.10 -2.37 14.37
C SER A 5 -8.55 -3.81 14.19
N ALA A 6 -9.86 -4.07 14.26
CA ALA A 6 -10.42 -5.41 14.01
C ALA A 6 -10.40 -5.75 12.51
N GLY A 7 -10.72 -4.78 11.65
CA GLY A 7 -10.63 -4.93 10.20
C GLY A 7 -9.19 -5.20 9.72
N LEU A 8 -8.20 -4.49 10.27
CA LEU A 8 -6.79 -4.71 9.92
C LEU A 8 -6.26 -6.09 10.34
N ARG A 9 -6.76 -6.66 11.45
CA ARG A 9 -6.42 -8.05 11.82
C ARG A 9 -6.99 -9.09 10.86
N ALA A 10 -8.22 -8.89 10.39
CA ALA A 10 -8.84 -9.79 9.42
C ALA A 10 -8.09 -9.78 8.07
N LEU A 11 -7.62 -8.60 7.63
CA LEU A 11 -6.82 -8.46 6.40
C LEU A 11 -5.40 -9.03 6.54
N ARG A 12 -4.80 -8.94 7.74
CA ARG A 12 -3.49 -9.54 8.05
C ARG A 12 -3.52 -11.07 8.02
N ALA A 13 -4.64 -11.69 8.41
CA ALA A 13 -4.82 -13.14 8.37
C ALA A 13 -4.96 -13.67 6.93
N GLN A 14 -5.37 -12.84 5.98
CA GLN A 14 -5.53 -13.20 4.57
C GLN A 14 -4.27 -12.96 3.72
N ARG A 15 -3.37 -12.05 4.13
CA ARG A 15 -2.12 -11.71 3.40
C ARG A 15 -0.88 -12.52 3.80
N GLY A 16 -0.99 -13.38 4.82
CA GLY A 16 0.15 -14.22 5.27
C GLY A 16 0.56 -15.32 4.28
N THR A 17 -0.15 -15.49 3.17
CA THR A 17 0.12 -16.51 2.16
C THR A 17 0.65 -15.96 0.86
N GLU A 18 0.89 -14.66 0.71
CA GLU A 18 1.28 -14.12 -0.59
C GLU A 18 2.39 -13.05 -0.55
N ASP A 19 3.57 -13.39 -1.09
CA ASP A 19 4.68 -12.51 -1.51
C ASP A 19 5.74 -12.00 -0.53
N ALA A 20 6.76 -12.82 -0.36
CA ALA A 20 8.13 -12.35 -0.55
C ALA A 20 8.50 -12.48 -2.05
N GLU A 21 9.41 -11.60 -2.52
CA GLU A 21 10.22 -11.69 -3.76
C GLU A 21 9.84 -10.70 -4.88
N GLN A 22 10.55 -9.56 -4.94
CA GLN A 22 11.46 -9.22 -6.04
C GLN A 22 11.93 -7.76 -5.95
N ASP A 23 13.22 -7.61 -5.63
CA ASP A 23 14.00 -6.44 -6.03
C ASP A 23 15.29 -6.93 -6.72
N ALA A 24 15.70 -6.13 -7.70
CA ALA A 24 17.02 -6.00 -8.32
C ALA A 24 17.38 -6.79 -9.62
N PRO A 25 18.20 -6.17 -10.49
CA PRO A 25 18.22 -6.34 -11.95
C PRO A 25 19.35 -7.23 -12.49
N GLU A 26 19.27 -7.56 -13.79
CA GLU A 26 20.27 -8.30 -14.60
C GLU A 26 21.54 -7.45 -14.90
N PRO A 27 22.73 -8.05 -15.03
CA PRO A 27 23.20 -8.47 -16.37
C PRO A 27 24.02 -9.79 -16.44
N THR A 28 24.03 -10.40 -17.62
CA THR A 28 24.66 -11.68 -18.08
C THR A 28 26.17 -11.55 -18.42
N PRO A 29 26.94 -12.58 -18.89
CA PRO A 29 26.94 -14.06 -18.71
C PRO A 29 28.35 -14.70 -18.40
N ALA A 30 28.43 -15.88 -17.75
CA ALA A 30 29.51 -16.89 -17.96
C ALA A 30 29.25 -18.25 -17.23
N THR A 31 29.04 -19.30 -18.03
CA THR A 31 29.39 -20.77 -17.96
C THR A 31 29.58 -21.52 -16.61
N PRO A 32 29.15 -22.81 -16.50
CA PRO A 32 28.53 -23.37 -15.28
C PRO A 32 29.41 -24.30 -14.43
N ALA A 33 29.12 -24.37 -13.13
CA ALA A 33 29.55 -25.45 -12.21
C ALA A 33 28.58 -25.54 -10.99
N PRO A 34 28.59 -26.63 -10.20
CA PRO A 34 27.50 -27.58 -10.07
C PRO A 34 26.46 -27.24 -8.99
N ARG A 35 25.25 -27.79 -9.21
CA ARG A 35 24.06 -27.70 -8.36
C ARG A 35 24.34 -28.11 -6.91
N VAL A 36 24.15 -27.18 -5.98
CA VAL A 36 23.86 -27.48 -4.58
C VAL A 36 22.33 -27.47 -4.45
N THR A 37 21.74 -28.65 -4.24
CA THR A 37 20.32 -28.83 -3.95
C THR A 37 19.99 -28.21 -2.59
N ARG A 38 19.37 -27.03 -2.58
CA ARG A 38 18.74 -26.45 -1.38
C ARG A 38 17.33 -27.05 -1.24
N PRO A 39 16.94 -27.57 -0.06
CA PRO A 39 15.60 -28.09 0.18
C PRO A 39 14.53 -26.99 -0.03
N ALA A 40 13.42 -27.37 -0.67
CA ALA A 40 12.34 -26.48 -1.07
C ALA A 40 11.67 -25.79 0.12
N GLU A 41 11.72 -24.47 0.16
CA GLU A 41 10.90 -23.63 1.03
C GLU A 41 9.55 -23.41 0.32
N PRO A 42 8.40 -23.61 0.98
CA PRO A 42 7.10 -23.52 0.33
C PRO A 42 6.82 -22.08 -0.12
N ALA A 43 6.71 -21.90 -1.45
CA ALA A 43 6.34 -20.65 -2.08
C ALA A 43 4.94 -20.22 -1.63
N VAL A 44 4.93 -19.16 -0.84
CA VAL A 44 3.79 -18.33 -0.43
C VAL A 44 3.38 -17.55 -1.70
N PRO A 45 2.33 -17.93 -2.44
CA PRO A 45 2.08 -17.41 -3.79
C PRO A 45 2.01 -15.88 -3.80
N ALA A 46 2.86 -15.15 -4.51
CA ALA A 46 2.36 -14.55 -5.73
C ALA A 46 1.03 -13.77 -5.65
N ALA A 47 0.71 -12.90 -4.68
CA ALA A 47 -0.48 -12.01 -4.71
C ALA A 47 -0.38 -11.14 -5.96
N ARG A 48 -0.91 -11.70 -7.04
CA ARG A 48 -0.83 -11.15 -8.38
C ARG A 48 -1.44 -9.75 -8.30
N PRO A 49 -0.72 -8.69 -8.67
CA PRO A 49 -1.29 -7.35 -8.70
C PRO A 49 -2.46 -7.39 -9.68
N GLU A 50 -3.68 -7.33 -9.14
CA GLU A 50 -4.89 -7.20 -9.96
C GLU A 50 -4.67 -6.03 -10.94
N ALA A 51 -5.19 -6.16 -12.16
CA ALA A 51 -5.03 -5.15 -13.19
C ALA A 51 -5.76 -3.86 -12.76
N ARG A 52 -5.05 -2.99 -12.02
CA ARG A 52 -5.57 -1.72 -11.54
C ARG A 52 -5.68 -0.76 -12.71
N GLU A 53 -6.89 -0.27 -12.94
CA GLU A 53 -7.12 0.80 -13.90
C GLU A 53 -6.32 2.03 -13.48
N THR A 54 -5.43 2.51 -14.36
CA THR A 54 -4.54 3.63 -14.04
C THR A 54 -5.20 4.93 -14.50
N PHE A 55 -5.55 5.80 -13.55
CA PHE A 55 -6.01 7.15 -13.84
C PHE A 55 -4.96 8.18 -13.42
N SER A 56 -4.73 9.19 -14.27
CA SER A 56 -3.80 10.28 -13.98
C SER A 56 -4.57 11.56 -13.67
N THR A 57 -4.27 12.19 -12.54
CA THR A 57 -4.86 13.46 -12.14
C THR A 57 -3.79 14.48 -11.78
N LYS A 58 -4.06 15.75 -12.08
CA LYS A 58 -3.17 16.86 -11.73
C LYS A 58 -3.55 17.41 -10.36
N LEU A 59 -2.64 17.28 -9.40
CA LEU A 59 -2.77 17.91 -8.08
C LEU A 59 -2.10 19.28 -8.06
N LYS A 60 -2.68 20.22 -7.31
CA LYS A 60 -2.03 21.50 -7.02
C LYS A 60 -0.69 21.24 -6.30
N PRO A 61 0.38 22.01 -6.57
CA PRO A 61 1.69 21.80 -5.93
C PRO A 61 1.65 21.79 -4.41
N SER A 62 0.81 22.64 -3.80
CA SER A 62 0.62 22.71 -2.35
C SER A 62 0.01 21.43 -1.77
N LEU A 63 -1.02 20.88 -2.40
CA LEU A 63 -1.65 19.62 -1.99
C LEU A 63 -0.69 18.45 -2.10
N ARG A 64 0.05 18.38 -3.22
CA ARG A 64 1.07 17.36 -3.42
C ARG A 64 2.15 17.40 -2.34
N LEU A 65 2.59 18.59 -1.93
CA LEU A 65 3.55 18.75 -0.84
C LEU A 65 2.98 18.27 0.50
N GLY A 66 1.74 18.64 0.80
CA GLY A 66 1.04 18.19 2.01
C GLY A 66 0.90 16.66 2.08
N LEU A 67 0.46 16.04 0.98
CA LEU A 67 0.33 14.59 0.87
C LEU A 67 1.66 13.87 1.06
N LYS A 68 2.76 14.38 0.47
CA LYS A 68 4.09 13.80 0.68
C LYS A 68 4.54 13.85 2.13
N ARG A 69 4.27 14.95 2.85
CA ARG A 69 4.59 15.05 4.28
C ARG A 69 3.79 14.06 5.11
N HIS A 70 2.50 13.91 4.81
CA HIS A 70 1.65 12.94 5.50
C HIS A 70 2.09 11.49 5.21
N MET A 71 2.44 11.19 3.95
CA MET A 71 3.00 9.90 3.56
C MET A 71 4.26 9.57 4.37
N LEU A 72 5.21 10.51 4.50
CA LEU A 72 6.43 10.30 5.30
C LEU A 72 6.11 10.03 6.78
N ALA A 73 5.17 10.77 7.36
CA ALA A 73 4.73 10.53 8.75
C ALA A 73 4.12 9.12 8.90
N LEU A 74 3.33 8.67 7.91
CA LEU A 74 2.80 7.30 7.90
C LEU A 74 3.91 6.25 7.72
N GLU A 75 4.95 6.51 6.93
CA GLU A 75 6.10 5.61 6.81
C GLU A 75 6.85 5.47 8.13
N GLU A 76 7.04 6.58 8.85
CA GLU A 76 7.64 6.61 10.19
C GLU A 76 6.80 5.81 11.20
N ASP A 77 5.48 6.03 11.22
CA ASP A 77 4.57 5.36 12.15
C ASP A 77 4.40 3.86 11.84
N LEU A 78 4.36 3.48 10.56
CA LEU A 78 4.13 2.10 10.12
C LEU A 78 5.41 1.28 10.00
N GLY A 79 6.57 1.93 9.95
CA GLY A 79 7.88 1.27 9.81
C GLY A 79 8.11 0.60 8.45
N HIS A 80 7.31 0.95 7.44
CA HIS A 80 7.48 0.47 6.07
C HIS A 80 7.14 1.55 5.06
N ARG A 81 7.61 1.36 3.82
CA ARG A 81 7.36 2.28 2.72
C ARG A 81 5.86 2.37 2.40
N VAL A 82 5.38 3.58 2.14
CA VAL A 82 3.99 3.90 1.81
C VAL A 82 3.99 4.64 0.48
N ARG A 83 3.15 4.23 -0.47
CA ARG A 83 3.05 4.92 -1.76
C ARG A 83 2.05 6.08 -1.65
N LEU A 84 2.28 7.13 -2.43
CA LEU A 84 1.40 8.29 -2.45
C LEU A 84 0.00 7.92 -2.95
N GLU A 85 -0.06 6.96 -3.87
CA GLU A 85 -1.28 6.38 -4.43
C GLU A 85 -2.13 5.71 -3.34
N ASP A 86 -1.51 4.93 -2.45
CA ASP A 86 -2.21 4.25 -1.36
C ASP A 86 -2.80 5.26 -0.36
N VAL A 87 -2.07 6.35 -0.08
CA VAL A 87 -2.57 7.44 0.78
C VAL A 87 -3.76 8.14 0.12
N MET A 88 -3.68 8.44 -1.17
CA MET A 88 -4.77 9.05 -1.94
C MET A 88 -6.01 8.16 -1.96
N GLU A 89 -5.84 6.87 -2.24
CA GLU A 89 -6.92 5.89 -2.28
C GLU A 89 -7.59 5.76 -0.90
N ALA A 90 -6.81 5.69 0.18
CA ALA A 90 -7.33 5.64 1.54
C ALA A 90 -8.14 6.90 1.92
N LEU A 91 -7.67 8.08 1.52
CA LEU A 91 -8.39 9.34 1.77
C LEU A 91 -9.71 9.39 0.99
N ILE A 92 -9.72 8.97 -0.27
CA ILE A 92 -10.93 8.90 -1.10
C ILE A 92 -11.91 7.87 -0.50
N ALA A 93 -11.43 6.67 -0.18
CA ALA A 93 -12.25 5.62 0.43
C ALA A 93 -12.88 6.09 1.74
N ARG A 94 -12.13 6.81 2.58
CA ARG A 94 -12.66 7.41 3.81
C ARG A 94 -13.72 8.47 3.52
N TYR A 95 -13.48 9.37 2.58
CA TYR A 95 -14.47 10.38 2.18
C TYR A 95 -15.79 9.77 1.67
N LEU A 96 -15.71 8.67 0.94
CA LEU A 96 -16.89 7.98 0.41
C LEU A 96 -17.65 7.16 1.46
N SER A 97 -16.98 6.70 2.52
CA SER A 97 -17.55 5.78 3.51
C SER A 97 -17.91 6.42 4.86
N ASP A 98 -17.34 7.58 5.20
CA ASP A 98 -17.54 8.27 6.48
C ASP A 98 -18.28 9.59 6.25
N ASP A 99 -19.60 9.56 6.49
CA ASP A 99 -20.48 10.72 6.33
C ASP A 99 -20.08 11.90 7.23
N THR A 100 -19.54 11.61 8.42
CA THR A 100 -19.07 12.64 9.37
C THR A 100 -17.84 13.32 8.81
N PHE A 101 -16.87 12.54 8.33
CA PHE A 101 -15.68 13.07 7.70
C PHE A 101 -16.03 13.86 6.44
N ARG A 102 -16.96 13.37 5.62
CA ARG A 102 -17.47 14.11 4.48
C ARG A 102 -18.08 15.45 4.87
N ALA A 103 -18.98 15.48 5.87
CA ALA A 103 -19.55 16.72 6.38
C ALA A 103 -18.49 17.69 6.92
N THR A 104 -17.42 17.19 7.55
CA THR A 104 -16.30 18.04 8.00
C THR A 104 -15.52 18.68 6.85
N VAL A 105 -15.36 17.95 5.74
CA VAL A 105 -14.64 18.40 4.55
C VAL A 105 -15.50 19.38 3.75
N ASP A 106 -16.80 19.11 3.62
CA ASP A 106 -17.76 19.95 2.91
C ASP A 106 -18.10 21.23 3.69
N GLY A 107 -17.74 21.30 4.97
CA GLY A 107 -17.99 22.45 5.84
C GLY A 107 -19.40 22.51 6.42
N ASP A 108 -20.12 21.39 6.39
CA ASP A 108 -21.53 21.23 6.79
C ASP A 108 -21.72 20.83 8.27
N LEU A 109 -20.71 21.02 9.12
CA LEU A 109 -20.86 20.79 10.56
C LEU A 109 -21.85 21.81 11.16
N PRO A 110 -22.93 21.36 11.84
CA PRO A 110 -23.73 22.27 12.64
C PRO A 110 -22.84 22.84 13.76
N ARG A 111 -22.83 24.17 13.87
CA ARG A 111 -22.15 24.91 14.96
C ARG A 111 -22.76 24.60 16.31
#